data_AF-A0A967VY03-F1
#
_entry.id   AF-A0A967VY03-F1
#
_cell.length_a   1.000
_cell.length_b   1.000
_cell.length_c   1.000
_cell.angle_alpha   90.00
_cell.angle_beta   90.00
_cell.angle_gamma   90.00
#
_symmetry.space_group_name_H-M   'P 1'
#
loop_
_entity.id
_entity.type
_entity.pdbx_description
1 polymer ?
#
loop_
_entity_poly.entity_id
_entity_poly.type
_entity_poly.pdbx_seq_one_letter_code
_entity_poly.pdbx_strand_id
1 'polypeptide(L)'
;FQCLRMGPAYIVFPIISLYPAVTIILSVFLLKESASKRSWIGIILALIAIVLLSYQPPENSVVKGYLWLLLAMIVFMMWGVQAYIMKFASDSSQEGSMKAESITFYTMSSAVILIPIALLMTNFNQNINWGFSGVYSAGLIQSLNAVGFLFFAYAIRYGKAIIVVPMMSLAPVVTVILSLILYAVIPHPIIITGMIFAFIAIYLLAE
;
A
#
# COMPACT_ATOMS: atom_id res chain seq x y z
N PHE A 1 7.58 1.25 -10.70
CA PHE A 1 8.31 0.39 -11.68
C PHE A 1 9.69 0.91 -12.04
N GLN A 2 9.89 2.17 -12.47
CA GLN A 2 11.24 2.66 -12.81
C GLN A 2 12.25 2.56 -11.65
N CYS A 3 11.83 2.86 -10.41
CA CYS A 3 12.66 2.66 -9.21
C CYS A 3 13.21 1.21 -9.09
N LEU A 4 12.35 0.20 -9.31
CA LEU A 4 12.74 -1.21 -9.24
C LEU A 4 13.64 -1.66 -10.40
N ARG A 5 13.71 -0.91 -11.51
CA ARG A 5 14.66 -1.19 -12.60
C ARG A 5 16.08 -0.73 -12.29
N MET A 6 16.22 0.18 -11.32
CA MET A 6 17.48 0.87 -11.02
C MET A 6 18.04 0.54 -9.63
N GLY A 7 17.16 0.22 -8.68
CA GLY A 7 17.52 -0.06 -7.29
C GLY A 7 17.14 -1.47 -6.85
N PRO A 8 17.76 -1.96 -5.77
CA PRO A 8 17.50 -3.29 -5.24
C PRO A 8 16.10 -3.36 -4.60
N ALA A 9 15.34 -4.38 -4.97
CA ALA A 9 14.00 -4.62 -4.43
C ALA A 9 14.00 -4.72 -2.89
N TYR A 10 15.01 -5.38 -2.31
CA TYR A 10 15.14 -5.60 -0.87
C TYR A 10 15.30 -4.33 -0.04
N ILE A 11 15.70 -3.19 -0.66
CA ILE A 11 15.73 -1.88 0.02
C ILE A 11 14.51 -1.04 -0.36
N VAL A 12 14.10 -1.08 -1.62
CA VAL A 12 13.00 -0.26 -2.15
C VAL A 12 11.67 -0.60 -1.48
N PHE A 13 11.35 -1.89 -1.32
CA PHE A 13 10.07 -2.31 -0.73
C PHE A 13 9.90 -1.85 0.71
N PRO A 14 10.85 -2.11 1.65
CA PRO A 14 10.75 -1.59 3.01
C PRO A 14 10.55 -0.08 3.11
N ILE A 15 11.23 0.70 2.25
CA ILE A 15 11.08 2.16 2.22
C ILE A 15 9.67 2.56 1.80
N ILE A 16 9.17 2.02 0.69
CA ILE A 16 7.84 2.39 0.17
C ILE A 16 6.74 1.92 1.11
N SER A 17 6.87 0.74 1.71
CA SER A 17 5.88 0.17 2.63
C SER A 17 5.64 1.05 3.87
N LEU A 18 6.59 1.91 4.25
CA LEU A 18 6.43 2.84 5.37
C LEU A 18 5.52 4.04 5.08
N TYR A 19 4.94 4.16 3.89
CA TYR A 19 4.04 5.27 3.54
C TYR A 19 2.92 5.57 4.57
N PRO A 20 2.39 4.61 5.36
CA PRO A 20 1.40 4.92 6.39
C PRO A 20 1.92 5.90 7.45
N ALA A 21 3.23 5.91 7.71
CA ALA A 21 3.83 6.85 8.65
C ALA A 21 3.59 8.30 8.21
N VAL A 22 3.70 8.60 6.91
CA VAL A 22 3.39 9.93 6.36
C VAL A 22 1.92 10.25 6.58
N THR A 23 1.02 9.31 6.27
CA THR A 23 -0.42 9.52 6.46
C THR A 23 -0.77 9.76 7.92
N ILE A 24 -0.18 9.00 8.84
CA ILE A 24 -0.40 9.16 10.28
C ILE A 24 0.04 10.55 10.73
N ILE A 25 1.27 10.96 10.35
CA ILE A 25 1.81 12.28 10.69
C ILE A 25 0.88 13.38 10.19
N LEU A 26 0.52 13.36 8.90
CA LEU A 26 -0.36 14.37 8.31
C LEU A 26 -1.75 14.37 8.96
N SER A 27 -2.32 13.20 9.27
CA SER A 27 -3.65 13.10 9.87
C SER A 27 -3.66 13.58 11.33
N VAL A 28 -2.61 13.31 12.11
CA VAL A 28 -2.49 13.81 13.49
C VAL A 28 -2.30 15.33 13.50
N PHE A 29 -1.43 15.88 12.64
CA PHE A 29 -1.12 17.31 12.68
C PHE A 29 -2.17 18.18 11.99
N LEU A 30 -2.71 17.75 10.84
CA LEU A 30 -3.59 18.58 10.01
C LEU A 30 -5.07 18.25 10.23
N LEU A 31 -5.44 16.97 10.34
CA LEU A 31 -6.83 16.57 10.64
C LEU A 31 -7.12 16.53 12.14
N LYS A 32 -6.07 16.62 12.97
CA LYS A 32 -6.17 16.53 14.44
C LYS A 32 -6.83 15.21 14.89
N GLU A 33 -6.63 14.13 14.13
CA GLU A 33 -7.09 12.82 14.51
C GLU A 33 -6.39 12.36 15.81
N SER A 34 -7.17 11.91 16.77
CA SER A 34 -6.68 11.36 18.03
C SER A 34 -6.93 9.85 18.10
N ALA A 35 -6.00 9.14 18.75
CA ALA A 35 -6.08 7.70 19.02
C ALA A 35 -5.99 7.44 20.52
N SER A 36 -6.57 6.34 20.97
CA SER A 36 -6.37 5.86 22.35
C SER A 36 -4.91 5.43 22.55
N LYS A 37 -4.46 5.31 23.81
CA LYS A 37 -3.12 4.78 24.12
C LYS A 37 -2.91 3.38 23.52
N ARG A 38 -3.95 2.54 23.53
CA ARG A 38 -3.91 1.19 22.94
C ARG A 38 -3.77 1.24 21.43
N SER A 39 -4.56 2.07 20.76
CA SER A 39 -4.49 2.23 19.30
C SER A 39 -3.12 2.77 18.88
N TRP A 40 -2.49 3.66 19.66
CA TRP A 40 -1.12 4.11 19.40
C TRP A 40 -0.08 2.99 19.48
N ILE A 41 -0.20 2.09 20.46
CA ILE A 41 0.64 0.90 20.54
C ILE A 41 0.41 0.02 19.29
N GLY A 42 -0.85 -0.15 18.89
CA GLY A 42 -1.22 -0.85 17.65
C GLY A 42 -0.59 -0.22 16.40
N ILE A 43 -0.61 1.11 16.28
CA ILE A 43 0.03 1.85 15.18
C ILE A 43 1.53 1.57 15.13
N ILE A 44 2.22 1.68 16.27
CA ILE A 44 3.67 1.45 16.34
C ILE A 44 4.00 0.02 15.96
N LEU A 45 3.26 -0.96 16.50
CA LEU A 45 3.43 -2.37 16.15
C LEU A 45 3.13 -2.65 14.68
N ALA A 46 2.13 -2.00 14.08
CA ALA A 46 1.84 -2.11 12.66
C ALA A 46 3.01 -1.61 11.82
N LEU A 47 3.59 -0.45 12.14
CA LEU A 47 4.75 0.08 11.41
C LEU A 47 5.96 -0.86 11.49
N ILE A 48 6.23 -1.43 12.66
CA ILE A 48 7.30 -2.43 12.81
C ILE A 48 6.98 -3.68 11.99
N ALA A 49 5.76 -4.19 12.07
CA ALA A 49 5.32 -5.36 11.32
C ALA A 49 5.45 -5.15 9.81
N ILE A 50 5.06 -3.99 9.29
CA ILE A 50 5.16 -3.64 7.87
C ILE A 50 6.62 -3.73 7.37
N VAL A 51 7.58 -3.23 8.15
CA VAL A 51 9.01 -3.31 7.80
C VAL A 51 9.48 -4.77 7.79
N LEU A 52 9.11 -5.54 8.82
CA LEU A 52 9.50 -6.95 8.94
C LEU A 52 8.89 -7.81 7.81
N LEU A 53 7.62 -7.57 7.46
CA LEU A 53 6.92 -8.26 6.37
C LEU A 53 7.45 -7.86 4.99
N SER A 54 8.04 -6.68 4.86
CA SER A 54 8.67 -6.21 3.61
C SER A 54 10.11 -6.71 3.45
N TYR A 55 10.63 -7.49 4.41
CA TYR A 55 11.97 -8.04 4.33
C TYR A 55 12.12 -8.95 3.12
N GLN A 56 13.16 -8.71 2.33
CA GLN A 56 13.62 -9.61 1.30
C GLN A 56 15.08 -9.98 1.58
N PRO A 57 15.49 -11.24 1.33
CA PRO A 57 16.88 -11.65 1.46
C PRO A 57 17.79 -10.75 0.60
N PRO A 58 18.97 -10.34 1.10
CA PRO A 58 19.91 -9.55 0.32
C PRO A 58 20.33 -10.30 -0.94
N GLU A 59 20.19 -9.65 -2.10
CA GLU A 59 20.81 -10.12 -3.33
C GLU A 59 22.21 -9.50 -3.46
N ASN A 60 23.17 -10.27 -4.01
CA ASN A 60 24.52 -9.79 -4.33
C ASN A 60 24.52 -8.86 -5.55
N SER A 61 23.72 -7.80 -5.52
CA SER A 61 23.60 -6.81 -6.59
C SER A 61 24.41 -5.56 -6.26
N VAL A 62 25.37 -5.20 -7.12
CA VAL A 62 26.12 -3.95 -7.00
C VAL A 62 25.20 -2.78 -7.38
N VAL A 63 24.69 -2.07 -6.38
CA VAL A 63 23.81 -0.92 -6.58
C VAL A 63 24.65 0.30 -6.96
N LYS A 64 24.38 0.89 -8.13
CA LYS A 64 25.05 2.11 -8.60
C LYS A 64 24.09 3.30 -8.65
N GLY A 65 24.50 4.41 -8.06
CA GLY A 65 23.77 5.68 -8.06
C GLY A 65 22.70 5.80 -6.97
N TYR A 66 22.13 7.00 -6.85
CA TYR A 66 21.14 7.36 -5.82
C TYR A 66 19.75 7.68 -6.37
N LEU A 67 19.57 7.67 -7.69
CA LEU A 67 18.29 8.03 -8.32
C LEU A 67 17.16 7.08 -7.93
N TRP A 68 17.46 5.78 -7.76
CA TRP A 68 16.47 4.81 -7.29
C TRP A 68 15.96 5.17 -5.89
N LEU A 69 16.82 5.67 -5.01
CA LEU A 69 16.46 6.08 -3.65
C LEU A 69 15.55 7.31 -3.69
N LEU A 70 15.89 8.32 -4.50
CA LEU A 70 15.05 9.49 -4.71
C LEU A 70 13.65 9.09 -5.23
N LEU A 71 13.60 8.19 -6.22
CA LEU A 71 12.32 7.69 -6.75
C LEU A 71 11.53 6.92 -5.69
N ALA A 72 12.19 6.12 -4.84
CA ALA A 72 11.53 5.41 -3.75
C ALA A 72 10.92 6.39 -2.74
N MET A 73 11.65 7.44 -2.37
CA MET A 73 11.17 8.50 -1.48
C MET A 73 9.99 9.25 -2.07
N ILE A 74 10.00 9.55 -3.37
CA ILE A 74 8.86 10.17 -4.06
C ILE A 74 7.63 9.25 -3.98
N VAL A 75 7.78 7.96 -4.27
CA VAL A 75 6.65 7.01 -4.21
C VAL A 75 6.10 6.89 -2.79
N PHE A 76 6.98 6.74 -1.80
CA PHE A 76 6.63 6.74 -0.37
C PHE A 76 5.81 7.98 0.03
N MET A 77 6.26 9.18 -0.38
CA MET A 77 5.53 10.42 -0.11
C MET A 77 4.20 10.49 -0.84
N MET A 78 4.16 10.11 -2.13
CA MET A 78 2.95 10.17 -2.93
C MET A 78 1.85 9.27 -2.38
N TRP A 79 2.17 8.03 -1.99
CA TRP A 79 1.18 7.12 -1.37
C TRP A 79 0.67 7.65 -0.03
N GLY A 80 1.57 8.16 0.82
CA GLY A 80 1.21 8.74 2.11
C GLY A 80 0.30 9.96 1.98
N VAL A 81 0.69 10.91 1.13
CA VAL A 81 -0.10 12.12 0.86
C VAL A 81 -1.44 11.79 0.20
N GLN A 82 -1.48 10.82 -0.72
CA GLN A 82 -2.71 10.40 -1.37
C GLN A 82 -3.74 9.86 -0.36
N ALA A 83 -3.32 8.99 0.57
CA ALA A 83 -4.21 8.47 1.61
C ALA A 83 -4.71 9.57 2.55
N TYR A 84 -3.85 10.54 2.90
CA TYR A 84 -4.26 11.72 3.67
C TYR A 84 -5.30 12.57 2.92
N ILE A 85 -5.04 12.93 1.65
CA ILE A 85 -5.96 13.74 0.83
C ILE A 85 -7.30 13.01 0.68
N MET A 86 -7.26 11.69 0.49
CA MET A 86 -8.46 10.86 0.40
C MET A 86 -9.30 10.96 1.68
N LYS A 87 -8.67 10.88 2.85
CA LYS A 87 -9.37 11.09 4.13
C LYS A 87 -9.93 12.51 4.24
N PHE A 88 -9.10 13.52 3.99
CA PHE A 88 -9.51 14.93 4.03
C PHE A 88 -10.74 15.20 3.15
N ALA A 89 -10.77 14.66 1.93
CA ALA A 89 -11.86 14.89 0.98
C ALA A 89 -13.14 14.10 1.28
N SER A 90 -13.05 12.93 1.92
CA SER A 90 -14.21 12.05 2.17
C SER A 90 -14.65 11.96 3.62
N ASP A 91 -14.03 12.68 4.54
CA ASP A 91 -14.36 12.58 5.96
C ASP A 91 -15.85 12.84 6.20
N SER A 92 -16.59 11.80 6.61
CA SER A 92 -18.04 11.89 6.79
C SER A 92 -18.45 12.87 7.90
N SER A 93 -17.53 13.28 8.76
CA SER A 93 -17.78 14.30 9.78
C SER A 93 -17.85 15.73 9.23
N GLN A 94 -17.37 15.98 8.01
CA GLN A 94 -17.39 17.31 7.38
C GLN A 94 -18.59 17.48 6.45
N GLU A 95 -19.20 18.67 6.49
CA GLU A 95 -20.25 19.07 5.56
C GLU A 95 -19.68 19.18 4.13
N GLY A 96 -20.40 18.63 3.15
CA GLY A 96 -19.94 18.60 1.76
C GLY A 96 -18.90 17.52 1.43
N SER A 97 -18.65 16.57 2.33
CA SER A 97 -17.71 15.47 2.11
C SER A 97 -18.05 14.62 0.88
N MET A 98 -17.00 14.25 0.14
CA MET A 98 -17.15 13.43 -1.05
C MET A 98 -17.58 12.01 -0.69
N LYS A 99 -18.44 11.44 -1.55
CA LYS A 99 -18.80 10.03 -1.44
C LYS A 99 -17.62 9.13 -1.83
N ALA A 100 -17.56 7.93 -1.26
CA ALA A 100 -16.49 6.96 -1.56
C ALA A 100 -16.51 6.54 -3.04
N GLU A 101 -17.72 6.46 -3.60
CA GLU A 101 -18.01 6.21 -5.01
C GLU A 101 -17.43 7.32 -5.89
N SER A 102 -17.58 8.59 -5.48
CA SER A 102 -17.00 9.73 -6.20
C SER A 102 -15.48 9.69 -6.20
N ILE A 103 -14.85 9.40 -5.05
CA ILE A 103 -13.39 9.25 -4.97
C ILE A 103 -12.92 8.13 -5.91
N THR A 104 -13.60 6.99 -5.87
CA THR A 104 -13.27 5.84 -6.74
C THR A 104 -13.42 6.20 -8.22
N PHE A 105 -14.48 6.94 -8.57
CA PHE A 105 -14.70 7.44 -9.93
C PHE A 105 -13.61 8.40 -10.40
N TYR A 106 -13.19 9.34 -9.56
CA TYR A 106 -12.10 10.27 -9.92
C TYR A 106 -10.75 9.56 -10.03
N THR A 107 -10.46 8.58 -9.17
CA THR A 107 -9.28 7.72 -9.30
C THR A 107 -9.30 6.97 -10.65
N MET A 108 -10.43 6.35 -11.01
CA MET A 108 -10.60 5.69 -12.31
C MET A 108 -10.42 6.67 -13.48
N SER A 109 -11.04 7.85 -13.40
CA SER A 109 -10.92 8.90 -14.43
C SER A 109 -9.47 9.34 -14.62
N SER A 110 -8.74 9.54 -13.51
CA SER A 110 -7.31 9.88 -13.56
C SER A 110 -6.47 8.78 -14.21
N ALA A 111 -6.78 7.50 -13.94
CA ALA A 111 -6.10 6.38 -14.56
C ALA A 111 -6.37 6.32 -16.08
N VAL A 112 -7.59 6.62 -16.52
CA VAL A 112 -7.96 6.71 -17.95
C VAL A 112 -7.20 7.84 -18.64
N ILE A 113 -7.09 9.01 -18.00
CA ILE A 113 -6.33 10.16 -18.54
C ILE A 113 -4.85 9.82 -18.71
N LEU A 114 -4.29 8.94 -17.87
CA LEU A 114 -2.89 8.52 -17.96
C LEU A 114 -2.62 7.42 -19.01
N ILE A 115 -3.66 6.87 -19.66
CA ILE A 115 -3.49 5.83 -20.70
C ILE A 115 -2.53 6.26 -21.82
N PRO A 116 -2.61 7.47 -22.41
CA PRO A 116 -1.69 7.87 -23.47
C PRO A 116 -0.23 7.85 -23.03
N ILE A 117 0.06 8.29 -21.80
CA ILE A 117 1.42 8.26 -21.25
C ILE A 117 1.88 6.81 -21.07
N ALA A 118 1.01 5.93 -20.56
CA ALA A 118 1.32 4.51 -20.42
C ALA A 118 1.60 3.85 -21.78
N LEU A 119 0.84 4.18 -22.82
CA LEU A 119 1.07 3.71 -24.19
C LEU A 119 2.41 4.21 -24.76
N LEU A 120 2.77 5.48 -24.54
CA LEU A 120 4.08 6.03 -24.95
C LEU A 120 5.27 5.34 -24.26
N MET A 121 5.08 4.88 -23.03
CA MET A 121 6.10 4.13 -22.29
C MET A 121 6.17 2.65 -22.67
N THR A 122 5.20 2.14 -23.45
CA THR A 122 5.07 0.73 -23.80
C THR A 122 5.86 0.39 -25.05
N ASN A 123 6.65 -0.69 -25.00
CA ASN A 123 7.38 -1.19 -26.14
C ASN A 123 6.53 -2.19 -26.94
N PHE A 124 5.93 -1.74 -28.04
CA PHE A 124 5.06 -2.55 -28.90
C PHE A 124 5.81 -3.59 -29.75
N ASN A 125 7.13 -3.60 -29.75
CA ASN A 125 7.92 -4.60 -30.49
C ASN A 125 7.99 -5.97 -29.79
N GLN A 126 7.48 -6.08 -28.56
CA GLN A 126 7.44 -7.34 -27.83
C GLN A 126 6.09 -8.04 -28.04
N ASN A 127 6.10 -9.37 -28.14
CA ASN A 127 4.87 -10.15 -28.26
C ASN A 127 3.99 -9.98 -27.02
N ILE A 128 2.75 -9.54 -27.24
CA ILE A 128 1.75 -9.39 -26.17
C ILE A 128 1.23 -10.78 -25.78
N ASN A 129 1.33 -11.10 -24.48
CA ASN A 129 0.78 -12.34 -23.95
C ASN A 129 -0.74 -12.21 -23.73
N TRP A 130 -1.52 -12.58 -24.73
CA TRP A 130 -2.98 -12.56 -24.68
C TRP A 130 -3.61 -13.72 -23.88
N GLY A 131 -2.81 -14.65 -23.36
CA GLY A 131 -3.29 -15.81 -22.62
C GLY A 131 -3.68 -15.51 -21.17
N PHE A 132 -4.04 -16.56 -20.43
CA PHE A 132 -4.40 -16.46 -19.01
C PHE A 132 -3.25 -15.97 -18.14
N SER A 133 -2.01 -16.31 -18.48
CA SER A 133 -0.81 -15.85 -17.77
C SER A 133 -0.46 -14.38 -18.06
N GLY A 134 -1.16 -13.71 -18.99
CA GLY A 134 -0.90 -12.32 -19.36
C GLY A 134 -2.13 -11.42 -19.19
N VAL A 135 -2.75 -11.03 -20.29
CA VAL A 135 -3.82 -10.00 -20.31
C VAL A 135 -5.01 -10.37 -19.41
N TYR A 136 -5.45 -11.64 -19.39
CA TYR A 136 -6.61 -12.01 -18.58
C TYR A 136 -6.34 -11.95 -17.07
N SER A 137 -5.19 -12.44 -16.59
CA SER A 137 -4.83 -12.32 -15.17
C SER A 137 -4.61 -10.86 -14.77
N ALA A 138 -4.02 -10.04 -15.65
CA ALA A 138 -3.90 -8.60 -15.42
C ALA A 138 -5.28 -7.93 -15.28
N GLY A 139 -6.24 -8.27 -16.14
CA GLY A 139 -7.62 -7.80 -16.03
C GLY A 139 -8.31 -8.22 -14.73
N LEU A 140 -8.09 -9.46 -14.28
CA LEU A 140 -8.62 -9.96 -13.01
C LEU A 140 -8.02 -9.24 -11.81
N ILE A 141 -6.69 -9.04 -11.80
CA ILE A 141 -5.98 -8.28 -10.76
C ILE A 141 -6.55 -6.86 -10.67
N GLN A 142 -6.74 -6.18 -11.80
CA GLN A 142 -7.27 -4.81 -11.80
C GLN A 142 -8.73 -4.75 -11.35
N SER A 143 -9.53 -5.76 -11.67
CA SER A 143 -10.92 -5.86 -11.21
C SER A 143 -10.99 -6.04 -9.70
N LEU A 144 -10.19 -6.95 -9.14
CA LEU A 144 -10.07 -7.15 -7.69
C LEU A 144 -9.53 -5.91 -6.98
N ASN A 145 -8.54 -5.25 -7.57
CA ASN A 145 -7.97 -4.01 -7.05
C ASN A 145 -9.01 -2.88 -7.03
N ALA A 146 -9.86 -2.76 -8.06
CA ALA A 146 -10.93 -1.75 -8.08
C ALA A 146 -11.95 -1.97 -6.97
N VAL A 147 -12.38 -3.23 -6.76
CA VAL A 147 -13.28 -3.60 -5.66
C VAL A 147 -12.63 -3.33 -4.31
N GLY A 148 -11.38 -3.75 -4.12
CA GLY A 148 -10.61 -3.51 -2.90
C GLY A 148 -10.42 -2.01 -2.62
N PHE A 149 -10.14 -1.21 -3.64
CA PHE A 149 -10.01 0.24 -3.52
C PHE A 149 -11.32 0.92 -3.12
N LEU A 150 -12.46 0.46 -3.62
CA LEU A 150 -13.77 0.97 -3.21
C LEU A 150 -14.03 0.68 -1.72
N PHE A 151 -13.74 -0.53 -1.24
CA PHE A 151 -13.85 -0.86 0.19
C PHE A 151 -12.88 -0.04 1.03
N PHE A 152 -11.65 0.17 0.55
CA PHE A 152 -10.69 1.06 1.20
C PHE A 152 -11.22 2.50 1.27
N ALA A 153 -11.88 2.99 0.22
CA ALA A 153 -12.50 4.31 0.21
C ALA A 153 -13.61 4.45 1.24
N TYR A 154 -14.47 3.44 1.40
CA TYR A 154 -15.46 3.42 2.48
C TYR A 154 -14.81 3.36 3.86
N ALA A 155 -13.77 2.55 4.03
CA ALA A 155 -13.04 2.44 5.29
C ALA A 155 -12.41 3.78 5.68
N ILE A 156 -11.78 4.49 4.75
CA ILE A 156 -11.19 5.82 4.99
C ILE A 156 -12.27 6.87 5.28
N ARG A 157 -13.39 6.84 4.56
CA ARG A 157 -14.49 7.78 4.76
C ARG A 157 -15.03 7.76 6.19
N TYR A 158 -15.33 6.56 6.69
CA TYR A 158 -15.98 6.38 7.99
C TYR A 158 -15.01 6.11 9.15
N GLY A 159 -13.80 5.62 8.86
CA GLY A 159 -12.76 5.35 9.84
C GLY A 159 -11.74 6.50 9.94
N LYS A 160 -10.88 6.44 10.97
CA LYS A 160 -9.75 7.37 11.10
C LYS A 160 -8.60 6.93 10.21
N ALA A 161 -7.97 7.85 9.49
CA ALA A 161 -6.84 7.52 8.62
C ALA A 161 -5.66 6.94 9.42
N ILE A 162 -5.44 7.41 10.65
CA ILE A 162 -4.41 6.87 11.55
C ILE A 162 -4.60 5.38 11.91
N ILE A 163 -5.80 4.82 11.73
CA ILE A 163 -6.11 3.40 12.02
C ILE A 163 -6.23 2.60 10.71
N VAL A 164 -7.01 3.10 9.75
CA VAL A 164 -7.36 2.38 8.53
C VAL A 164 -6.14 2.16 7.63
N VAL A 165 -5.26 3.16 7.49
CA VAL A 165 -4.12 3.08 6.57
C VAL A 165 -3.06 2.08 7.04
N PRO A 166 -2.67 2.05 8.34
CA PRO A 166 -1.82 0.99 8.86
C PRO A 166 -2.43 -0.40 8.70
N MET A 167 -3.74 -0.57 9.00
CA MET A 167 -4.41 -1.88 8.83
C MET A 167 -4.38 -2.35 7.38
N MET A 168 -4.66 -1.47 6.42
CA MET A 168 -4.60 -1.81 4.98
C MET A 168 -3.20 -2.24 4.55
N SER A 169 -2.16 -1.64 5.15
CA SER A 169 -0.76 -1.94 4.83
C SER A 169 -0.27 -3.28 5.39
N LEU A 170 -1.08 -3.93 6.23
CA LEU A 170 -0.86 -5.30 6.72
C LEU A 170 -1.47 -6.36 5.80
N ALA A 171 -1.97 -6.00 4.61
CA ALA A 171 -2.41 -6.94 3.57
C ALA A 171 -1.44 -8.10 3.29
N PRO A 172 -0.09 -7.93 3.36
CA PRO A 172 0.85 -9.04 3.21
C PRO A 172 0.62 -10.21 4.17
N VAL A 173 0.02 -9.99 5.35
CA VAL A 173 -0.32 -11.07 6.29
C VAL A 173 -1.24 -12.10 5.64
N VAL A 174 -2.29 -11.63 4.95
CA VAL A 174 -3.23 -12.50 4.25
C VAL A 174 -2.52 -13.27 3.13
N THR A 175 -1.65 -12.59 2.39
CA THR A 175 -0.84 -13.23 1.34
C THR A 175 0.08 -14.32 1.90
N VAL A 176 0.75 -14.08 3.04
CA VAL A 176 1.63 -15.07 3.67
C VAL A 176 0.82 -16.27 4.17
N ILE A 177 -0.35 -16.05 4.78
CA ILE A 177 -1.24 -17.13 5.23
C ILE A 177 -1.71 -17.97 4.03
N LEU A 178 -2.16 -17.33 2.95
CA LEU A 178 -2.55 -18.04 1.73
C LEU A 178 -1.38 -18.82 1.14
N SER A 179 -0.19 -18.23 1.13
CA SER A 179 1.03 -18.91 0.66
C SER A 179 1.36 -20.15 1.51
N LEU A 180 1.17 -20.07 2.84
CA LEU A 180 1.36 -21.21 3.73
C LEU A 180 0.36 -22.34 3.47
N ILE A 181 -0.91 -21.98 3.25
CA ILE A 181 -1.98 -22.95 2.99
C ILE A 181 -1.77 -23.63 1.62
N LEU A 182 -1.41 -22.85 0.59
CA LEU A 182 -1.31 -23.35 -0.78
C LEU A 182 0.02 -24.05 -1.07
N TYR A 183 1.13 -23.51 -0.57
CA TYR A 183 2.47 -23.99 -0.92
C TYR A 183 3.19 -24.74 0.22
N ALA A 184 2.66 -24.69 1.45
CA ALA A 184 3.27 -25.33 2.64
C ALA A 184 4.74 -24.93 2.88
N VAL A 185 5.18 -23.76 2.40
CA VAL A 185 6.54 -23.25 2.58
C VAL A 185 6.60 -22.38 3.83
N ILE A 186 7.43 -22.78 4.81
CA ILE A 186 7.63 -22.02 6.04
C ILE A 186 8.31 -20.68 5.71
N PRO A 187 7.77 -19.53 6.17
CA PRO A 187 8.34 -18.22 5.84
C PRO A 187 9.63 -17.99 6.63
N HIS A 188 10.45 -17.04 6.17
CA HIS A 188 11.64 -16.63 6.89
C HIS A 188 11.29 -16.17 8.33
N PRO A 189 12.11 -16.46 9.37
CA PRO A 189 11.79 -16.10 10.75
C PRO A 189 11.41 -14.64 10.97
N ILE A 190 12.03 -13.72 10.22
CA ILE A 190 11.71 -12.27 10.24
C ILE A 190 10.26 -11.99 9.79
N ILE A 191 9.77 -12.74 8.79
CA ILE A 191 8.40 -12.59 8.30
C ILE A 191 7.42 -13.15 9.35
N ILE A 192 7.78 -14.25 10.03
CA ILE A 192 6.97 -14.83 11.12
C ILE A 192 6.85 -13.84 12.29
N THR A 193 7.95 -13.21 12.72
CA THR A 193 7.89 -12.19 13.77
C THR A 193 7.06 -10.98 13.32
N GLY A 194 7.20 -10.57 12.06
CA GLY A 194 6.36 -9.55 11.44
C GLY A 194 4.87 -9.89 11.49
N MET A 195 4.49 -11.14 11.20
CA MET A 195 3.11 -11.61 11.29
C MET A 195 2.57 -11.54 12.71
N ILE A 196 3.33 -11.97 13.72
CA ILE A 196 2.90 -11.91 15.12
C ILE A 196 2.61 -10.46 15.52
N PHE A 197 3.51 -9.53 15.19
CA PHE A 197 3.29 -8.11 15.45
C PHE A 197 2.09 -7.56 14.67
N ALA A 198 1.88 -8.00 13.43
CA ALA A 198 0.73 -7.60 12.65
C ALA A 198 -0.59 -8.05 13.27
N PHE A 199 -0.68 -9.29 13.78
CA PHE A 199 -1.90 -9.78 14.45
C PHE A 199 -2.21 -8.98 15.71
N ILE A 200 -1.19 -8.72 16.54
CA ILE A 200 -1.36 -7.90 17.75
C ILE A 200 -1.78 -6.47 17.37
N ALA A 201 -1.16 -5.90 16.33
CA ALA A 201 -1.51 -4.57 15.84
C ALA A 201 -2.95 -4.51 15.34
N ILE A 202 -3.38 -5.46 14.51
CA ILE A 202 -4.77 -5.54 14.00
C ILE A 202 -5.76 -5.63 15.16
N TYR A 203 -5.48 -6.46 16.16
CA TYR A 203 -6.33 -6.57 17.34
C TYR A 203 -6.44 -5.23 18.11
N LEU A 204 -5.31 -4.57 18.38
CA LEU A 204 -5.28 -3.28 19.10
C LEU A 204 -5.88 -2.11 18.32
N LEU A 205 -5.90 -2.20 16.98
CA LEU A 205 -6.48 -1.20 16.09
C LEU A 205 -7.99 -1.39 15.88
N ALA A 206 -8.51 -2.60 16.13
CA ALA A 206 -9.92 -2.92 16.03
C ALA A 206 -10.73 -2.61 17.30
N GLU A 207 -10.07 -2.44 18.45
CA GLU A 207 -10.65 -1.93 19.71
C GLU A 207 -10.77 -0.39 19.72
#